data_AF-A0A8T4MQB4-F1
#
_entry.id   AF-A0A8T4MQB4-F1
#
_cell.length_a   1.000
_cell.length_b   1.000
_cell.length_c   1.000
_cell.angle_alpha   90.00
_cell.angle_beta   90.00
_cell.angle_gamma   90.00
#
_symmetry.space_group_name_H-M   'P 1'
#
loop_
_entity.id
_entity.type
_entity.pdbx_description
1 polymer ?
#
loop_
_entity_poly.entity_id
_entity_poly.type
_entity_poly.pdbx_seq_one_letter_code
_entity_poly.pdbx_strand_id
1 'polypeptide(L)'
;MVIGKRNKKGDVTITTVILIVLGLAVLVMMIIGFTKGWSFFFDKFDSAPSDLQTFGKACVLYAKGGLDIDFCGYRLVGDEIINCKDSRFVSTLSGVDISNIECSEDASVKAAACNSLAYGKPNTKIGGAGGETCGAYLIASSCSGTPKDCNTFTTQTDCKNACTWSNDACSGTLKDCNTFTTQTDCKNACTWGTP
;
A
#
# COMPACT_ATOMS: atom_id res chain seq x y z
N MET A 1 74.47 16.25 -33.45
CA MET A 1 73.15 15.61 -33.32
C MET A 1 72.66 15.80 -31.88
N VAL A 2 71.79 16.77 -31.63
CA VAL A 2 70.96 16.81 -30.42
C VAL A 2 69.61 17.37 -30.85
N ILE A 3 68.58 16.53 -30.76
CA ILE A 3 67.22 16.79 -31.21
C ILE A 3 66.53 17.64 -30.13
N GLY A 4 66.37 18.93 -30.41
CA GLY A 4 65.63 19.86 -29.55
C GLY A 4 64.12 19.61 -29.63
N LYS A 5 63.56 19.00 -28.58
CA LYS A 5 62.12 18.78 -28.38
C LYS A 5 61.43 20.15 -28.19
N ARG A 6 60.80 20.68 -29.24
CA ARG A 6 59.97 21.89 -29.17
C ARG A 6 58.63 21.56 -28.50
N ASN A 7 58.45 22.02 -27.27
CA ASN A 7 57.15 22.08 -26.59
C ASN A 7 56.19 22.95 -27.40
N LYS A 8 55.31 22.33 -28.18
CA LYS A 8 54.14 23.00 -28.74
C LYS A 8 53.17 23.23 -27.58
N LYS A 9 53.27 24.40 -26.95
CA LYS A 9 52.16 24.94 -26.14
C LYS A 9 51.00 25.11 -27.11
N GLY A 10 50.07 24.16 -27.10
CA GLY A 10 48.84 24.27 -27.86
C GLY A 10 48.08 25.46 -27.30
N ASP A 11 47.79 26.44 -28.17
CA ASP A 11 46.80 27.46 -27.88
C ASP A 11 45.49 26.72 -27.60
N VAL A 12 45.11 26.68 -26.33
CA VAL A 12 43.78 26.28 -25.94
C VAL A 12 42.87 27.35 -26.53
N THR A 13 42.17 26.98 -27.60
CA THR A 13 41.27 27.85 -28.34
C THR A 13 40.31 28.51 -27.35
N ILE A 14 40.31 29.84 -27.32
CA ILE A 14 39.44 30.68 -26.47
C ILE A 14 37.98 30.21 -26.54
N THR A 15 37.56 29.69 -27.69
CA THR A 15 36.25 29.05 -27.93
C THR A 15 35.92 27.92 -26.95
N THR A 16 36.88 27.06 -26.61
CA THR A 16 36.65 25.94 -25.68
C THR A 16 36.39 26.44 -24.26
N VAL A 17 37.08 27.51 -23.85
CA VAL A 17 36.86 28.13 -22.54
C VAL A 17 35.44 28.72 -22.46
N ILE A 18 34.97 29.38 -23.53
CA ILE A 18 33.62 29.95 -23.60
C ILE A 18 32.55 28.85 -23.48
N LEU A 19 32.72 27.72 -24.16
CA LEU A 19 31.77 26.60 -24.08
C LEU A 19 31.70 25.98 -22.68
N ILE A 20 32.84 25.86 -21.98
CA ILE A 20 32.88 25.35 -20.60
C ILE A 20 32.10 26.28 -19.66
N VAL A 21 32.31 27.60 -19.78
CA VAL A 21 31.62 28.59 -18.93
C VAL A 21 30.12 28.61 -19.20
N LEU A 22 29.71 28.53 -20.47
CA LEU A 22 28.30 28.52 -20.85
C LEU A 22 27.61 27.24 -20.38
N GLY A 23 28.28 26.08 -20.49
CA GLY A 23 27.78 24.82 -19.92
C GLY A 23 27.62 24.88 -18.40
N LEU A 24 28.58 25.47 -17.68
CA LEU A 24 28.50 25.65 -16.23
C LEU A 24 27.33 26.57 -15.84
N ALA A 25 27.09 27.65 -16.60
CA ALA A 25 25.99 28.58 -16.34
C ALA A 25 24.62 27.90 -16.47
N VAL A 26 24.43 27.07 -17.50
CA VAL A 26 23.19 26.29 -17.70
C VAL A 26 23.01 25.27 -16.57
N LEU A 27 24.09 24.59 -16.17
CA LEU A 27 24.05 23.62 -15.07
C LEU A 27 23.65 24.29 -13.74
N VAL A 28 24.20 25.46 -13.44
CA VAL A 28 23.84 26.22 -12.23
C VAL A 28 22.38 26.68 -12.27
N MET A 29 21.90 27.20 -13.41
CA MET A 29 20.49 27.57 -13.57
C MET A 29 19.54 26.39 -13.39
N MET A 30 19.91 25.21 -13.89
CA MET A 30 19.14 23.98 -13.70
C MET A 30 19.10 23.57 -12.22
N ILE A 31 20.25 23.58 -11.52
CA ILE A 31 20.30 23.27 -10.08
C ILE A 31 19.43 24.25 -9.29
N ILE A 32 19.52 25.55 -9.55
CA ILE A 32 18.70 26.57 -8.85
C ILE A 32 17.21 26.36 -9.13
N GLY A 33 16.85 26.03 -10.37
CA GLY A 33 15.47 25.70 -10.74
C GLY A 33 14.93 24.50 -9.98
N PHE A 34 15.72 23.42 -9.88
CA PHE A 34 15.38 22.25 -9.08
C PHE A 34 15.32 22.56 -7.58
N THR A 35 16.31 23.24 -7.00
CA THR A 35 16.34 23.50 -5.55
C THR A 35 15.20 24.42 -5.09
N LYS A 36 14.87 25.46 -5.87
CA LYS A 36 13.75 26.36 -5.53
C LYS A 36 12.39 25.72 -5.78
N GLY A 37 12.23 25.01 -6.89
CA GLY A 37 10.98 24.32 -7.24
C GLY A 37 10.57 23.32 -6.17
N TRP A 38 11.52 22.58 -5.61
CA TRP A 38 11.24 21.59 -4.57
C TRP A 38 11.00 22.20 -3.18
N SER A 39 11.59 23.36 -2.84
CA SER A 39 11.40 23.99 -1.51
C SER A 39 9.93 24.32 -1.19
N PHE A 40 9.16 24.79 -2.17
CA PHE A 40 7.73 25.06 -2.02
C PHE A 40 6.92 23.78 -1.76
N PHE A 41 7.37 22.63 -2.30
CA PHE A 41 6.76 21.34 -2.01
C PHE A 41 7.20 20.77 -0.66
N PHE A 42 8.28 21.23 -0.04
CA PHE A 42 8.75 20.69 1.24
C PHE A 42 8.26 21.48 2.45
N ASP A 43 8.06 22.80 2.33
CA ASP A 43 7.62 23.67 3.43
C ASP A 43 6.25 23.28 4.02
N LYS A 44 5.37 22.66 3.23
CA LYS A 44 4.03 22.25 3.70
C LYS A 44 3.98 20.92 4.44
N PHE A 45 5.09 20.20 4.55
CA PHE A 45 5.07 18.82 5.07
C PHE A 45 5.68 18.65 6.46
N ASP A 46 6.31 19.67 7.05
CA ASP A 46 7.18 19.54 8.23
C ASP A 46 6.50 19.07 9.54
N SER A 47 5.18 18.82 9.54
CA SER A 47 4.41 18.42 10.74
C SER A 47 3.86 16.98 10.71
N ALA A 48 4.12 16.19 9.67
CA ALA A 48 3.65 14.79 9.61
C ALA A 48 4.78 13.77 9.87
N PRO A 49 4.48 12.53 10.32
CA PRO A 49 5.47 11.45 10.39
C PRO A 49 6.20 11.27 9.05
N SER A 50 7.51 11.01 9.06
CA SER A 50 8.38 10.96 7.87
C SER A 50 7.82 10.14 6.72
N ASP A 51 7.13 9.03 7.04
CA ASP A 51 6.59 8.10 6.05
C ASP A 51 5.31 8.63 5.40
N LEU A 52 4.43 9.28 6.17
CA LEU A 52 3.25 9.95 5.63
C LEU A 52 3.62 11.12 4.72
N GLN A 53 4.66 11.88 5.07
CA GLN A 53 5.14 12.96 4.22
C GLN A 53 5.65 12.45 2.87
N THR A 54 6.44 11.38 2.90
CA THR A 54 7.02 10.78 1.69
C THR A 54 5.92 10.21 0.81
N PHE A 55 4.93 9.55 1.40
CA PHE A 55 3.77 9.04 0.68
C PHE A 55 2.91 10.18 0.09
N GLY A 56 2.65 11.24 0.85
CA GLY A 56 1.91 12.41 0.35
C GLY A 56 2.59 13.10 -0.84
N LYS A 57 3.93 13.16 -0.87
CA LYS A 57 4.69 13.67 -2.03
C LYS A 57 4.54 12.77 -3.25
N ALA A 58 4.56 11.46 -3.07
CA ALA A 58 4.31 10.50 -4.14
C ALA A 58 2.90 10.68 -4.73
N CYS A 59 1.90 10.90 -3.89
CA CYS A 59 0.53 11.17 -4.33
C CYS A 59 0.39 12.40 -5.24
N VAL A 60 1.11 13.49 -4.93
CA VAL A 60 1.14 14.67 -5.82
C VAL A 60 1.76 14.35 -7.17
N LEU A 61 2.81 13.53 -7.21
CA LEU A 61 3.42 13.08 -8.45
C LEU A 61 2.49 12.18 -9.26
N TYR A 62 1.78 11.25 -8.61
CA TYR A 62 0.80 10.38 -9.28
C TYR A 62 -0.36 11.17 -9.87
N ALA A 63 -0.91 12.11 -9.11
CA ALA A 63 -2.00 12.97 -9.57
C ALA A 63 -1.56 13.86 -10.76
N LYS A 64 -0.36 14.46 -10.70
CA LYS A 64 0.18 15.26 -11.81
C LYS A 64 0.57 14.43 -13.02
N GLY A 65 0.98 13.18 -12.80
CA GLY A 65 1.34 12.24 -13.84
C GLY A 65 0.16 11.57 -14.53
N GLY A 66 -1.08 11.78 -14.05
CA GLY A 66 -2.25 11.04 -14.54
C GLY A 66 -2.15 9.53 -14.29
N LEU A 67 -1.47 9.13 -13.21
CA LEU A 67 -1.24 7.73 -12.84
C LEU A 67 -2.34 7.29 -11.87
N ASP A 68 -3.57 7.17 -12.36
CA ASP A 68 -4.76 6.90 -11.54
C ASP A 68 -4.65 5.58 -10.75
N ILE A 69 -4.03 4.56 -11.36
CA ILE A 69 -3.81 3.25 -10.73
C ILE A 69 -2.92 3.38 -9.48
N ASP A 70 -1.83 4.14 -9.58
CA ASP A 70 -0.92 4.35 -8.45
C ASP A 70 -1.52 5.29 -7.41
N PHE A 71 -2.28 6.29 -7.85
CA PHE A 71 -2.99 7.22 -6.98
C PHE A 71 -4.04 6.50 -6.09
N CYS A 72 -4.81 5.61 -6.69
CA CYS A 72 -5.84 4.84 -5.99
C CYS A 72 -5.29 3.59 -5.29
N GLY A 73 -4.03 3.25 -5.52
CA GLY A 73 -3.36 2.11 -4.90
C GLY A 73 -3.24 2.26 -3.39
N TYR A 74 -3.70 1.25 -2.66
CA TYR A 74 -3.50 1.18 -1.21
C TYR A 74 -2.03 0.85 -0.88
N ARG A 75 -1.53 1.45 0.20
CA ARG A 75 -0.20 1.19 0.78
C ARG A 75 -0.29 1.15 2.31
N LEU A 76 0.56 0.33 2.91
CA LEU A 76 0.72 0.29 4.36
C LEU A 76 1.70 1.39 4.80
N VAL A 77 1.25 2.30 5.64
CA VAL A 77 2.06 3.37 6.23
C VAL A 77 1.90 3.29 7.75
N GLY A 78 2.92 2.76 8.43
CA GLY A 78 2.81 2.36 9.83
C GLY A 78 1.84 1.19 10.00
N ASP A 79 0.77 1.41 10.77
CA ASP A 79 -0.31 0.44 11.01
C ASP A 79 -1.64 0.86 10.34
N GLU A 80 -1.57 1.73 9.34
CA GLU A 80 -2.72 2.18 8.54
C GLU A 80 -2.50 1.84 7.06
N ILE A 81 -3.54 1.31 6.42
CA ILE A 81 -3.64 1.17 4.97
C ILE A 81 -4.35 2.40 4.43
N ILE A 82 -3.64 3.17 3.62
CA ILE A 82 -4.11 4.45 3.08
C ILE A 82 -3.88 4.51 1.57
N ASN A 83 -4.65 5.35 0.90
CA ASN A 83 -4.46 5.71 -0.50
C ASN A 83 -4.31 7.24 -0.62
N CYS A 84 -4.06 7.74 -1.83
CA CYS A 84 -3.86 9.18 -2.04
C CYS A 84 -5.13 10.03 -1.92
N LYS A 85 -6.30 9.40 -1.76
CA LYS A 85 -7.60 10.06 -1.53
C LYS A 85 -7.87 10.33 -0.04
N ASP A 86 -6.98 9.89 0.85
CA ASP A 86 -7.09 10.16 2.29
C ASP A 86 -7.20 11.67 2.56
N SER A 87 -8.16 12.05 3.40
CA SER A 87 -8.45 13.44 3.76
C SER A 87 -7.23 14.25 4.21
N ARG A 88 -6.22 13.60 4.80
CA ARG A 88 -4.97 14.23 5.26
C ARG A 88 -4.14 14.79 4.10
N PHE A 89 -4.25 14.22 2.91
CA PHE A 89 -3.51 14.66 1.72
C PHE A 89 -4.27 15.68 0.87
N VAL A 90 -5.55 15.95 1.15
CA VAL A 90 -6.36 16.90 0.37
C VAL A 90 -5.75 18.30 0.38
N SER A 91 -5.23 18.74 1.53
CA SER A 91 -4.55 20.05 1.65
C SER A 91 -3.23 20.12 0.85
N THR A 92 -2.59 18.97 0.64
CA THR A 92 -1.36 18.83 -0.14
C THR A 92 -1.64 18.80 -1.64
N LEU A 93 -2.81 18.30 -2.03
CA LEU A 93 -3.26 18.22 -3.43
C LEU A 93 -3.85 19.53 -3.95
N SER A 94 -3.94 20.59 -3.12
CA SER A 94 -4.44 21.90 -3.54
C SER A 94 -3.58 22.47 -4.68
N GLY A 95 -4.09 22.43 -5.90
CA GLY A 95 -3.37 22.84 -7.12
C GLY A 95 -3.19 21.72 -8.16
N VAL A 96 -3.69 20.51 -7.89
CA VAL A 96 -3.84 19.44 -8.88
C VAL A 96 -5.33 19.17 -9.08
N ASP A 97 -5.78 19.11 -10.32
CA ASP A 97 -7.15 18.73 -10.63
C ASP A 97 -7.32 17.22 -10.47
N ILE A 98 -7.83 16.81 -9.31
CA ILE A 98 -8.14 15.41 -8.98
C ILE A 98 -9.61 15.06 -9.21
N SER A 99 -10.41 15.97 -9.79
CA SER A 99 -11.86 15.78 -9.95
C SER A 99 -12.21 14.60 -10.86
N ASN A 100 -11.31 14.24 -11.77
CA ASN A 100 -11.50 13.15 -12.72
C ASN A 100 -10.97 11.79 -12.23
N ILE A 101 -10.32 11.74 -11.05
CA ILE A 101 -9.71 10.50 -10.53
C ILE A 101 -10.71 9.80 -9.61
N GLU A 102 -11.36 8.76 -10.12
CA GLU A 102 -12.27 7.92 -9.34
C GLU A 102 -11.55 6.69 -8.78
N CYS A 103 -11.34 6.67 -7.47
CA CYS A 103 -10.88 5.47 -6.79
C CYS A 103 -12.05 4.59 -6.39
N SER A 104 -12.00 3.30 -6.75
CA SER A 104 -12.95 2.32 -6.25
C SER A 104 -12.85 2.22 -4.71
N GLU A 105 -13.98 2.47 -4.06
CA GLU A 105 -14.14 2.29 -2.62
C GLU A 105 -14.91 1.01 -2.28
N ASP A 106 -15.01 0.10 -3.25
CA ASP A 106 -15.70 -1.16 -3.09
C ASP A 106 -15.09 -1.98 -1.96
N ALA A 107 -15.96 -2.61 -1.17
CA ALA A 107 -15.56 -3.45 -0.05
C ALA A 107 -14.62 -4.59 -0.49
N SER A 108 -14.76 -5.10 -1.72
CA SER A 108 -13.89 -6.12 -2.30
C SER A 108 -12.46 -5.64 -2.49
N VAL A 109 -12.25 -4.40 -2.94
CA VAL A 109 -10.92 -3.81 -3.11
C VAL A 109 -10.28 -3.55 -1.75
N LYS A 110 -11.05 -3.03 -0.78
CA LYS A 110 -10.60 -2.85 0.60
C LYS A 110 -10.21 -4.19 1.24
N ALA A 111 -11.00 -5.25 1.03
CA ALA A 111 -10.68 -6.59 1.50
C ALA A 111 -9.42 -7.17 0.85
N ALA A 112 -9.22 -6.97 -0.44
CA ALA A 112 -8.01 -7.39 -1.15
C ALA A 112 -6.76 -6.65 -0.61
N ALA A 113 -6.88 -5.34 -0.34
CA ALA A 113 -5.82 -4.56 0.28
C ALA A 113 -5.50 -5.04 1.70
N CYS A 114 -6.51 -5.31 2.53
CA CYS A 114 -6.31 -5.86 3.86
C CYS A 114 -5.65 -7.25 3.84
N ASN A 115 -6.06 -8.14 2.94
CA ASN A 115 -5.46 -9.46 2.79
C ASN A 115 -3.99 -9.42 2.35
N SER A 116 -3.65 -8.49 1.44
CA SER A 116 -2.29 -8.39 0.89
C SER A 116 -1.33 -7.59 1.76
N LEU A 117 -1.80 -6.52 2.42
CA LEU A 117 -0.95 -5.57 3.13
C LEU A 117 -0.98 -5.74 4.66
N ALA A 118 -2.04 -6.33 5.22
CA ALA A 118 -2.22 -6.49 6.67
C ALA A 118 -2.41 -7.96 7.09
N TYR A 119 -1.82 -8.91 6.35
CA TYR A 119 -1.86 -10.32 6.71
C TYR A 119 -1.31 -10.54 8.13
N GLY A 120 -2.11 -11.17 8.99
CA GLY A 120 -1.76 -11.40 10.41
C GLY A 120 -1.88 -10.16 11.31
N LYS A 121 -2.36 -9.02 10.80
CA LYS A 121 -2.56 -7.78 11.58
C LYS A 121 -4.02 -7.30 11.49
N PRO A 122 -4.96 -7.92 12.24
CA PRO A 122 -6.39 -7.59 12.14
C PRO A 122 -6.74 -6.17 12.60
N ASN A 123 -5.90 -5.56 13.44
CA ASN A 123 -6.11 -4.21 13.99
C ASN A 123 -5.65 -3.08 13.05
N THR A 124 -5.02 -3.41 11.91
CA THR A 124 -4.63 -2.42 10.91
C THR A 124 -5.87 -1.70 10.37
N LYS A 125 -5.86 -0.37 10.33
CA LYS A 125 -7.01 0.41 9.85
C LYS A 125 -6.92 0.63 8.34
N ILE A 126 -8.04 0.62 7.62
CA ILE A 126 -8.10 0.97 6.19
C ILE A 126 -8.89 2.26 5.96
N GLY A 127 -8.31 3.21 5.22
CA GLY A 127 -8.91 4.53 4.97
C GLY A 127 -8.52 5.61 5.98
N GLY A 128 -7.45 5.39 6.74
CA GLY A 128 -6.85 6.38 7.64
C GLY A 128 -7.44 6.41 9.06
N ALA A 129 -7.31 7.55 9.74
CA ALA A 129 -7.53 7.66 11.20
C ALA A 129 -8.96 7.29 11.66
N GLY A 130 -9.96 7.47 10.78
CA GLY A 130 -11.37 7.09 11.00
C GLY A 130 -11.80 5.80 10.28
N GLY A 131 -10.84 5.07 9.69
CA GLY A 131 -11.09 3.86 8.93
C GLY A 131 -11.50 2.66 9.78
N GLU A 132 -12.17 1.71 9.15
CA GLU A 132 -12.49 0.41 9.75
C GLU A 132 -11.23 -0.45 9.90
N THR A 133 -11.22 -1.37 10.86
CA THR A 133 -10.12 -2.33 11.00
C THR A 133 -10.21 -3.43 9.95
N CYS A 134 -9.07 -3.85 9.41
CA CYS A 134 -8.98 -4.96 8.45
C CYS A 134 -9.59 -6.26 8.96
N GLY A 135 -9.67 -6.48 10.27
CA GLY A 135 -10.40 -7.60 10.87
C GLY A 135 -11.82 -7.74 10.31
N ALA A 136 -12.56 -6.63 10.13
CA ALA A 136 -13.91 -6.66 9.57
C ALA A 136 -13.96 -7.22 8.13
N TYR A 137 -12.91 -6.98 7.35
CA TYR A 137 -12.82 -7.42 5.95
C TYR A 137 -12.22 -8.82 5.79
N LEU A 138 -11.27 -9.20 6.65
CA LEU A 138 -10.63 -10.50 6.63
C LEU A 138 -11.65 -11.62 6.90
N ILE A 139 -12.56 -11.38 7.83
CA ILE A 139 -13.65 -12.30 8.19
C ILE A 139 -14.57 -12.60 7.00
N ALA A 140 -14.86 -11.61 6.16
CA ALA A 140 -15.74 -11.79 5.00
C ALA A 140 -15.10 -12.66 3.90
N SER A 141 -13.77 -12.62 3.76
CA SER A 141 -13.04 -13.35 2.71
C SER A 141 -12.68 -14.79 3.08
N SER A 142 -12.53 -15.12 4.37
CA SER A 142 -12.22 -16.47 4.83
C SER A 142 -13.45 -17.38 4.95
N CYS A 143 -14.67 -16.84 4.77
CA CYS A 143 -15.89 -17.63 4.71
C CYS A 143 -16.29 -18.06 3.28
N SER A 144 -15.60 -17.57 2.23
CA SER A 144 -15.89 -17.94 0.83
C SER A 144 -15.19 -19.23 0.43
N GLY A 145 -15.45 -20.28 1.18
CA GLY A 145 -15.19 -21.64 0.81
C GLY A 145 -16.35 -22.46 1.32
N THR A 146 -17.33 -22.77 0.45
CA THR A 146 -18.09 -24.00 0.66
C THR A 146 -17.03 -25.08 0.78
N PRO A 147 -16.92 -25.81 1.91
CA PRO A 147 -15.93 -26.87 2.04
C PRO A 147 -16.07 -27.78 0.81
N LYS A 148 -15.03 -27.84 -0.02
CA LYS A 148 -15.09 -28.56 -1.30
C LYS A 148 -15.13 -30.07 -1.10
N ASP A 149 -14.86 -30.53 0.12
CA ASP A 149 -14.94 -31.93 0.50
C ASP A 149 -15.71 -32.06 1.82
N CYS A 150 -17.00 -32.38 1.72
CA CYS A 150 -17.68 -33.22 2.72
C CYS A 150 -17.29 -34.71 2.56
N ASN A 151 -16.29 -35.01 1.73
CA ASN A 151 -15.96 -36.37 1.28
C ASN A 151 -15.19 -37.21 2.32
N THR A 152 -14.91 -36.66 3.51
CA THR A 152 -14.52 -37.45 4.70
C THR A 152 -15.70 -37.86 5.58
N PHE A 153 -16.94 -37.49 5.23
CA PHE A 153 -18.15 -37.89 5.95
C PHE A 153 -18.94 -38.92 5.14
N THR A 154 -19.15 -40.10 5.71
CA THR A 154 -19.68 -41.28 4.99
C THR A 154 -21.20 -41.43 5.02
N THR A 155 -21.99 -40.53 5.63
CA THR A 155 -23.46 -40.58 5.49
C THR A 155 -24.16 -39.22 5.50
N GLN A 156 -25.18 -39.11 4.63
CA GLN A 156 -25.89 -37.90 4.18
C GLN A 156 -26.85 -37.25 5.20
N THR A 157 -26.89 -37.71 6.46
CA THR A 157 -27.80 -37.20 7.50
C THR A 157 -27.19 -36.04 8.31
N ASP A 158 -25.87 -35.83 8.23
CA ASP A 158 -25.12 -34.87 9.04
C ASP A 158 -24.86 -33.50 8.37
N CYS A 159 -25.35 -33.29 7.15
CA CYS A 159 -25.20 -32.02 6.43
C CYS A 159 -26.42 -31.09 6.49
N LYS A 160 -27.44 -31.39 7.30
CA LYS A 160 -28.69 -30.60 7.22
C LYS A 160 -28.62 -29.24 7.93
N ASN A 161 -27.69 -29.06 8.87
CA ASN A 161 -27.51 -27.80 9.64
C ASN A 161 -26.04 -27.41 9.93
N ALA A 162 -25.04 -28.15 9.44
CA ALA A 162 -23.63 -27.99 9.87
C ALA A 162 -22.90 -26.77 9.27
N CYS A 163 -23.60 -25.88 8.57
CA CYS A 163 -23.06 -24.62 8.05
C CYS A 163 -24.04 -23.46 8.20
N THR A 164 -24.75 -23.35 9.33
CA THR A 164 -25.17 -22.01 9.76
C THR A 164 -24.00 -21.38 10.49
N TRP A 165 -23.20 -20.62 9.75
CA TRP A 165 -22.21 -19.73 10.35
C TRP A 165 -22.95 -18.82 11.33
N SER A 166 -22.68 -18.98 12.63
CA SER A 166 -23.09 -17.99 13.61
C SER A 166 -22.22 -16.76 13.39
N ASN A 167 -22.84 -15.61 13.12
CA ASN A 167 -22.15 -14.32 13.01
C ASN A 167 -21.31 -14.01 14.27
N ASP A 168 -21.61 -14.65 15.41
CA ASP A 168 -20.89 -14.45 16.68
C ASP A 168 -19.57 -15.24 16.76
N ALA A 169 -19.42 -16.32 15.98
CA ALA A 169 -18.20 -17.14 15.96
C ALA A 169 -17.05 -16.52 15.16
N CYS A 170 -17.32 -15.42 14.45
CA CYS A 170 -16.32 -14.66 13.69
C CYS A 170 -15.64 -13.56 14.51
N SER A 171 -15.83 -13.54 15.84
CA SER A 171 -15.14 -12.61 16.73
C SER A 171 -13.76 -13.14 17.18
N GLY A 172 -12.75 -12.88 16.36
CA GLY A 172 -11.44 -12.43 16.86
C GLY A 172 -10.48 -13.42 17.55
N THR A 173 -10.77 -14.70 17.70
CA THR A 173 -9.73 -15.67 18.08
C THR A 173 -10.00 -17.01 17.42
N LEU A 174 -9.01 -17.55 16.71
CA LEU A 174 -9.03 -18.96 16.29
C LEU A 174 -9.05 -19.77 17.59
N LYS A 175 -10.23 -20.16 18.07
CA LYS A 175 -10.35 -21.20 19.09
C LYS A 175 -10.08 -22.50 18.37
N ASP A 176 -8.92 -23.09 18.62
CA ASP A 176 -8.66 -24.48 18.24
C ASP A 176 -9.86 -25.33 18.68
N CYS A 177 -10.39 -26.14 17.77
CA CYS A 177 -11.46 -27.11 18.03
C CYS A 177 -11.14 -28.05 19.21
N ASN A 178 -9.89 -28.08 19.65
CA ASN A 178 -9.36 -28.82 20.78
C ASN A 178 -9.87 -28.32 22.15
N THR A 179 -10.59 -27.19 22.21
CA THR A 179 -11.06 -26.58 23.48
C THR A 179 -12.53 -26.81 23.80
N PHE A 180 -13.29 -27.54 22.97
CA PHE A 180 -14.65 -27.94 23.30
C PHE A 180 -14.63 -29.23 24.12
N THR A 181 -14.72 -29.10 25.45
CA THR A 181 -14.61 -30.21 26.40
C THR A 181 -15.93 -30.87 26.78
N THR A 182 -17.09 -30.41 26.30
CA THR A 182 -18.38 -31.01 26.69
C THR A 182 -19.37 -31.14 25.53
N GLN A 183 -19.82 -32.39 25.35
CA GLN A 183 -20.59 -32.96 24.25
C GLN A 183 -22.08 -32.56 24.21
N THR A 184 -22.54 -31.64 25.07
CA THR A 184 -23.97 -31.25 25.11
C THR A 184 -24.41 -30.45 23.89
N ASP A 185 -23.47 -29.78 23.21
CA ASP A 185 -23.77 -28.93 22.05
C ASP A 185 -23.58 -29.65 20.70
N CYS A 186 -23.07 -30.89 20.70
CA CYS A 186 -22.85 -31.70 19.48
C CYS A 186 -23.34 -33.14 19.69
N LYS A 187 -24.66 -33.28 19.85
CA LYS A 187 -25.28 -34.62 19.88
C LYS A 187 -25.31 -35.18 18.44
N ASN A 188 -24.51 -36.23 18.21
CA ASN A 188 -24.51 -37.16 17.07
C ASN A 188 -23.50 -36.97 15.91
N ALA A 189 -22.54 -36.05 15.97
CA ALA A 189 -21.72 -35.76 14.78
C ALA A 189 -20.44 -36.60 14.56
N CYS A 190 -19.98 -37.44 15.51
CA CYS A 190 -18.74 -38.19 15.31
C CYS A 190 -18.78 -39.59 15.94
N THR A 191 -18.44 -40.63 15.17
CA THR A 191 -17.91 -41.89 15.70
C THR A 191 -16.43 -42.02 15.32
N TRP A 192 -15.62 -42.43 16.28
CA TRP A 192 -14.17 -42.58 16.11
C TRP A 192 -13.86 -43.97 15.56
N GLY A 193 -13.23 -44.03 14.39
CA GLY A 193 -12.57 -45.23 13.93
C GLY A 193 -11.29 -45.45 14.74
N THR A 194 -11.22 -46.55 15.48
CA THR A 194 -9.97 -47.04 16.07
C THR A 194 -9.00 -47.51 14.98
N PRO A 195 -7.68 -47.41 15.22
CA PRO A 195 -6.61 -47.64 14.25
C PRO A 195 -6.58 -49.05 13.65
#